data_AF-A0A9D8P2P2-F1
#
_entry.id   AF-A0A9D8P2P2-F1
#
_cell.length_a   1.000
_cell.length_b   1.000
_cell.length_c   1.000
_cell.angle_alpha   90.00
_cell.angle_beta   90.00
_cell.angle_gamma   90.00
#
_symmetry.space_group_name_H-M   'P 1'
#
loop_
_entity.id
_entity.type
_entity.pdbx_description
1 polymer ?
#
loop_
_entity_poly.entity_id
_entity_poly.type
_entity_poly.pdbx_seq_one_letter_code
_entity_poly.pdbx_strand_id
1 'polypeptide(L)'
;MDASKLIAAYTQRVEDTLVEDFGGRGDSLATIAASVASELPGELQTLLLQIAGKQEAGRHETGAAEAAVAFAFLCGQLLERLDQFRRTRAAENLVFVDTDGRAVSDPERADLDRLSRFLVLRDRLLRKAADFSLKVLVIGVAILVLGFALGLI
;
A
#
# COMPACT_ATOMS: atom_id res chain seq x y z
N MET A 1 -22.15 9.00 -1.74
CA MET A 1 -20.95 9.46 -2.47
C MET A 1 -21.19 9.21 -3.94
N ASP A 2 -20.93 10.20 -4.81
CA ASP A 2 -21.22 10.11 -6.24
C ASP A 2 -20.23 9.16 -6.94
N ALA A 3 -20.73 8.28 -7.81
CA ALA A 3 -19.95 7.24 -8.50
C ALA A 3 -18.81 7.85 -9.33
N SER A 4 -19.07 9.00 -9.97
CA SER A 4 -18.06 9.76 -10.72
C SER A 4 -16.93 10.27 -9.81
N LYS A 5 -17.28 10.79 -8.63
CA LYS A 5 -16.29 11.28 -7.65
C LYS A 5 -15.43 10.15 -7.09
N LEU A 6 -16.02 8.97 -6.88
CA LEU A 6 -15.30 7.78 -6.42
C LEU A 6 -14.26 7.34 -7.46
N ILE A 7 -14.65 7.22 -8.74
CA ILE A 7 -13.74 6.84 -9.81
C ILE A 7 -12.58 7.85 -9.92
N ALA A 8 -12.89 9.15 -9.95
CA ALA A 8 -11.89 10.20 -10.04
C ALA A 8 -10.88 10.15 -8.88
N ALA A 9 -11.36 9.98 -7.64
CA ALA A 9 -10.50 9.92 -6.46
C ALA A 9 -9.53 8.72 -6.48
N TYR A 10 -10.01 7.54 -6.90
CA TYR A 10 -9.16 6.35 -6.97
C TYR A 10 -8.21 6.38 -8.17
N THR A 11 -8.63 6.94 -9.30
CA THR A 11 -7.74 7.20 -10.44
C THR A 11 -6.60 8.13 -10.04
N GLN A 12 -6.92 9.29 -9.44
CA GLN A 12 -5.91 10.25 -8.98
C GLN A 12 -4.92 9.60 -8.03
N ARG A 13 -5.40 8.81 -7.07
CA ARG A 13 -4.53 8.13 -6.11
C ARG A 13 -3.55 7.15 -6.78
N VAL A 14 -3.98 6.45 -7.83
CA VAL A 14 -3.10 5.57 -8.61
C VAL A 14 -2.09 6.38 -9.39
N GLU A 15 -2.51 7.46 -10.05
CA GLU A 15 -1.62 8.38 -10.77
C GLU A 15 -0.55 8.96 -9.85
N ASP A 16 -0.95 9.51 -8.70
CA ASP A 16 -0.03 10.08 -7.69
C ASP A 16 0.99 9.03 -7.23
N THR A 17 0.54 7.82 -6.91
CA THR A 17 1.44 6.72 -6.50
C THR A 17 2.44 6.37 -7.60
N LEU A 18 2.01 6.29 -8.86
CA LEU A 18 2.91 5.98 -9.98
C LEU A 18 3.92 7.09 -10.24
N VAL A 19 3.54 8.36 -10.06
CA VAL A 19 4.44 9.51 -10.21
C VAL A 19 5.44 9.56 -9.05
N GLU A 20 4.96 9.49 -7.81
CA GLU A 20 5.77 9.65 -6.60
C GLU A 20 6.72 8.48 -6.36
N ASP A 21 6.21 7.25 -6.43
CA ASP A 21 6.98 6.05 -6.05
C ASP A 21 7.71 5.41 -7.24
N PHE A 22 7.24 5.64 -8.47
CA PHE A 22 7.75 4.97 -9.67
C PHE A 22 8.20 5.93 -10.77
N GLY A 23 8.15 7.25 -10.55
CA GLY A 23 8.67 8.25 -11.50
C GLY A 23 7.89 8.32 -12.81
N GLY A 24 6.63 7.90 -12.83
CA GLY A 24 5.77 7.94 -14.00
C GLY A 24 5.58 9.34 -14.58
N ARG A 25 5.38 9.43 -15.90
CA ARG A 25 5.28 10.70 -16.63
C ARG A 25 4.09 10.71 -17.57
N GLY A 26 3.36 11.83 -17.57
CA GLY A 26 2.24 12.07 -18.47
C GLY A 26 1.09 12.78 -17.77
N ASP A 27 0.07 13.15 -18.55
CA ASP A 27 -1.09 13.94 -18.09
C ASP A 27 -2.34 13.07 -17.84
N SER A 28 -2.22 11.75 -18.03
CA SER A 28 -3.30 10.79 -17.82
C SER A 28 -2.79 9.44 -17.34
N LEU A 29 -3.63 8.69 -16.61
CA LEU A 29 -3.33 7.33 -16.15
C LEU A 29 -2.79 6.43 -17.27
N ALA A 30 -3.32 6.53 -18.49
CA ALA A 30 -2.84 5.72 -19.62
C ALA A 30 -1.41 6.07 -20.03
N THR A 31 -1.08 7.36 -20.10
CA THR A 31 0.29 7.82 -20.43
C THR A 31 1.28 7.50 -19.31
N ILE A 32 0.89 7.72 -18.06
CA ILE A 32 1.68 7.38 -16.88
C ILE A 32 1.91 5.86 -16.83
N ALA A 33 0.86 5.06 -17.02
CA ALA A 33 0.94 3.60 -17.07
C ALA A 33 1.91 3.11 -18.14
N ALA A 34 1.85 3.67 -19.35
CA ALA A 34 2.75 3.31 -20.43
C ALA A 34 4.22 3.64 -20.10
N SER A 35 4.47 4.74 -19.38
CA SER A 35 5.83 5.14 -18.99
C SER A 35 6.48 4.23 -17.96
N VAL A 36 5.69 3.65 -17.05
CA VAL A 36 6.18 2.79 -15.94
C VAL A 36 6.04 1.29 -16.26
N ALA A 37 5.24 0.93 -17.27
CA ALA A 37 4.85 -0.44 -17.58
C ALA A 37 6.04 -1.41 -17.71
N SER A 38 7.14 -0.99 -18.33
CA SER A 38 8.33 -1.82 -18.55
C SER A 38 9.15 -2.09 -17.28
N GLU A 39 8.95 -1.29 -16.22
CA GLU A 39 9.66 -1.43 -14.96
C GLU A 39 8.93 -2.34 -13.96
N LEU A 40 7.66 -2.65 -14.25
CA LEU A 40 6.82 -3.48 -13.40
C LEU A 40 6.86 -4.96 -13.84
N PRO A 41 6.71 -5.90 -12.89
CA PRO A 41 6.46 -7.30 -13.20
C PRO A 41 5.24 -7.48 -14.10
N GLY A 42 5.27 -8.46 -15.01
CA GLY A 42 4.25 -8.62 -16.06
C GLY A 42 2.80 -8.68 -15.56
N GLU A 43 2.55 -9.25 -14.38
CA GLU A 43 1.21 -9.28 -13.77
C GLU A 43 0.73 -7.88 -13.33
N LEU A 44 1.62 -7.06 -12.76
CA LEU A 44 1.33 -5.69 -12.35
C LEU A 44 1.17 -4.77 -13.55
N GLN A 45 2.02 -4.95 -14.55
CA GLN A 45 1.90 -4.28 -15.84
C GLN A 45 0.54 -4.55 -16.48
N THR A 46 0.13 -5.82 -16.54
CA THR A 46 -1.17 -6.23 -17.12
C THR A 46 -2.34 -5.60 -16.36
N LEU A 47 -2.30 -5.64 -15.02
CA LEU A 47 -3.36 -5.04 -14.19
C LEU A 47 -3.43 -3.51 -14.36
N LEU A 48 -2.28 -2.84 -14.40
CA LEU A 48 -2.20 -1.40 -14.60
C LEU A 48 -2.76 -0.96 -15.95
N LEU A 49 -2.38 -1.65 -17.04
CA LEU A 49 -2.90 -1.39 -18.38
C LEU A 49 -4.39 -1.69 -18.49
N GLN A 50 -4.87 -2.74 -17.81
CA GLN A 50 -6.30 -3.06 -17.76
C GLN A 50 -7.11 -1.94 -17.08
N ILE A 51 -6.61 -1.39 -15.97
CA ILE A 51 -7.27 -0.31 -15.24
C ILE A 51 -7.25 0.97 -16.08
N ALA A 52 -6.12 1.29 -16.72
CA ALA A 52 -6.03 2.43 -17.64
C ALA A 52 -7.03 2.33 -18.80
N GLY A 53 -7.12 1.16 -19.45
CA GLY A 53 -8.08 0.92 -20.53
C GLY A 53 -9.54 0.97 -20.06
N LYS A 54 -9.84 0.47 -18.85
CA LYS A 54 -11.18 0.59 -18.26
C LYS A 54 -11.54 2.04 -17.90
N GLN A 55 -10.57 2.86 -17.52
CA GLN A 55 -10.80 4.28 -17.23
C GLN A 55 -11.18 5.04 -18.50
N GLU A 56 -10.50 4.78 -19.61
CA GLU A 56 -10.81 5.40 -20.91
C GLU A 56 -12.16 4.93 -21.45
N ALA A 57 -12.46 3.62 -21.38
CA ALA A 57 -13.75 3.08 -21.80
C ALA A 57 -14.90 3.59 -20.91
N GLY A 58 -14.68 3.68 -19.59
CA GLY A 58 -15.67 4.10 -18.60
C GLY A 58 -15.97 5.60 -18.57
N ARG A 59 -15.15 6.44 -19.22
CA ARG A 59 -15.47 7.88 -19.42
C ARG A 59 -16.77 8.09 -20.21
N HIS A 60 -17.26 7.08 -20.92
CA HIS A 60 -18.48 7.13 -21.71
C HIS A 60 -19.69 6.44 -21.06
N GLU A 61 -19.50 5.68 -19.97
CA GLU A 61 -20.56 4.91 -19.29
C GLU A 61 -20.67 5.29 -17.79
N THR A 62 -20.80 6.58 -17.51
CA THR A 62 -21.12 7.08 -16.16
C THR A 62 -22.59 6.80 -15.83
N GLY A 63 -22.87 5.72 -15.08
CA GLY A 63 -24.22 5.48 -14.58
C GLY A 63 -24.39 4.39 -13.52
N ALA A 64 -23.53 3.36 -13.47
CA ALA A 64 -23.70 2.26 -12.53
C ALA A 64 -22.80 2.42 -11.28
N ALA A 65 -23.40 2.61 -10.11
CA ALA A 65 -22.68 2.66 -8.83
C ALA A 65 -21.86 1.39 -8.56
N GLU A 66 -22.35 0.23 -9.00
CA GLU A 66 -21.65 -1.06 -8.90
C GLU A 66 -20.35 -1.09 -9.72
N ALA A 67 -20.37 -0.56 -10.94
CA ALA A 67 -19.18 -0.47 -11.79
C ALA A 67 -18.12 0.46 -11.17
N ALA A 68 -18.54 1.56 -10.55
CA ALA A 68 -17.64 2.47 -9.85
C ALA A 68 -16.97 1.82 -8.62
N VAL A 69 -17.72 1.02 -7.86
CA VAL A 69 -17.18 0.27 -6.72
C VAL A 69 -16.21 -0.82 -7.21
N ALA A 70 -16.56 -1.56 -8.26
CA ALA A 70 -15.67 -2.55 -8.85
C ALA A 70 -14.37 -1.92 -9.37
N PHE A 71 -14.44 -0.74 -9.99
CA PHE A 71 -13.26 0.01 -10.43
C PHE A 71 -12.40 0.46 -9.25
N ALA A 72 -13.01 1.04 -8.20
CA ALA A 72 -12.29 1.44 -6.99
C ALA A 72 -11.60 0.24 -6.31
N PHE A 73 -12.24 -0.93 -6.31
CA PHE A 73 -11.66 -2.16 -5.79
C PHE A 73 -10.45 -2.63 -6.61
N LEU A 74 -10.50 -2.55 -7.94
CA LEU A 74 -9.35 -2.86 -8.80
C LEU A 74 -8.18 -1.88 -8.55
N CYS A 75 -8.47 -0.59 -8.40
CA CYS A 75 -7.46 0.41 -8.04
C CYS A 75 -6.84 0.11 -6.67
N GLY A 76 -7.66 -0.27 -5.68
CA GLY A 76 -7.18 -0.67 -4.35
C GLY A 76 -6.23 -1.86 -4.39
N GLN A 77 -6.59 -2.91 -5.15
CA GLN A 77 -5.72 -4.08 -5.35
C GLN A 77 -4.39 -3.70 -6.03
N LEU A 78 -4.44 -2.86 -7.06
CA LEU A 78 -3.23 -2.39 -7.74
C LEU A 78 -2.31 -1.64 -6.77
N LEU A 79 -2.85 -0.69 -6.00
CA LEU A 79 -2.10 0.10 -5.03
C LEU A 79 -1.43 -0.79 -3.97
N GLU A 80 -2.16 -1.78 -3.44
CA GLU A 80 -1.61 -2.71 -2.45
C GLU A 80 -0.47 -3.54 -3.02
N ARG A 81 -0.61 -4.05 -4.25
CA ARG A 81 0.45 -4.82 -4.88
C ARG A 81 1.64 -3.95 -5.33
N LEU A 82 1.42 -2.70 -5.72
CA LEU A 82 2.49 -1.73 -5.99
C LEU A 82 3.29 -1.43 -4.71
N ASP A 83 2.61 -1.22 -3.58
CA ASP A 83 3.28 -1.01 -2.29
C ASP A 83 4.04 -2.27 -1.84
N GLN A 84 3.47 -3.46 -2.02
CA GLN A 84 4.18 -4.72 -1.78
C GLN A 84 5.42 -4.85 -2.67
N PHE A 85 5.30 -4.58 -3.98
CA PHE A 85 6.42 -4.63 -4.91
C PHE A 85 7.52 -3.63 -4.52
N ARG A 86 7.16 -2.39 -4.17
CA ARG A 86 8.10 -1.38 -3.68
C ARG A 86 8.82 -1.83 -2.42
N ARG A 87 8.11 -2.41 -1.45
CA ARG A 87 8.70 -2.93 -0.20
C ARG A 87 9.62 -4.12 -0.45
N THR A 88 9.26 -5.03 -1.36
CA THR A 88 10.11 -6.16 -1.74
C THR A 88 11.35 -5.68 -2.48
N ARG A 89 11.22 -4.75 -3.44
CA ARG A 89 12.34 -4.13 -4.15
C ARG A 89 13.26 -3.35 -3.20
N ALA A 90 12.71 -2.66 -2.21
CA ALA A 90 13.48 -1.98 -1.17
C ALA A 90 14.21 -2.99 -0.26
N ALA A 91 13.56 -4.11 0.10
CA ALA A 91 14.19 -5.18 0.87
C ALA A 91 15.31 -5.86 0.07
N GLU A 92 15.12 -6.13 -1.20
CA GLU A 92 16.16 -6.67 -2.10
C GLU A 92 17.31 -5.66 -2.26
N ASN A 93 17.03 -4.38 -2.51
CA ASN A 93 18.07 -3.35 -2.57
C ASN A 93 18.83 -3.16 -1.24
N LEU A 94 18.18 -3.39 -0.09
CA LEU A 94 18.83 -3.41 1.22
C LEU A 94 19.67 -4.68 1.44
N VAL A 95 19.37 -5.79 0.76
CA VAL A 95 20.19 -7.01 0.78
C VAL A 95 21.46 -6.84 -0.08
N PHE A 96 21.47 -5.91 -1.04
CA PHE A 96 22.59 -5.74 -1.98
C PHE A 96 23.53 -4.54 -1.73
N VAL A 97 23.30 -3.73 -0.69
CA VAL A 97 24.15 -2.56 -0.43
C VAL A 97 24.75 -2.60 0.97
N ASP A 98 25.95 -3.18 1.05
CA ASP A 98 26.89 -2.85 2.13
C ASP A 98 27.42 -1.42 1.92
N THR A 99 27.73 -0.73 3.01
CA THR A 99 28.09 0.70 3.09
C THR A 99 29.32 1.12 2.28
N ASP A 100 30.00 0.18 1.62
CA ASP A 100 31.23 0.41 0.83
C ASP A 100 31.04 0.21 -0.69
N GLY A 101 29.81 0.09 -1.19
CA GLY A 101 29.52 0.10 -2.64
C GLY A 101 30.00 -1.14 -3.41
N ARG A 102 30.20 -2.26 -2.73
CA ARG A 102 30.52 -3.55 -3.35
C ARG A 102 29.31 -4.48 -3.32
N ALA A 103 29.04 -5.14 -4.45
CA ALA A 103 28.02 -6.18 -4.54
C ALA A 103 28.43 -7.37 -3.65
N VAL A 104 27.68 -7.61 -2.57
CA VAL A 104 27.93 -8.70 -1.64
C VAL A 104 27.46 -10.01 -2.29
N SER A 105 28.39 -10.95 -2.43
CA SER A 105 28.10 -12.33 -2.79
C SER A 105 27.72 -13.09 -1.51
N ASP A 106 26.53 -13.70 -1.52
CA ASP A 106 25.95 -14.65 -0.56
C ASP A 106 26.15 -14.35 0.96
N PRO A 107 25.08 -14.05 1.73
CA PRO A 107 25.23 -13.64 3.12
C PRO A 107 25.82 -14.76 3.99
N GLU A 108 26.96 -14.48 4.64
CA GLU A 108 27.53 -15.35 5.65
C GLU A 108 26.53 -15.59 6.79
N ARG A 109 26.48 -16.82 7.31
CA ARG A 109 25.52 -17.27 8.35
C ARG A 109 25.44 -16.35 9.58
N ALA A 110 26.49 -15.58 9.86
CA ALA A 110 26.54 -14.62 10.96
C ALA A 110 25.57 -13.44 10.80
N ASP A 111 25.24 -13.04 9.57
CA ASP A 111 24.32 -11.92 9.30
C ASP A 111 22.85 -12.36 9.29
N LEU A 112 22.56 -13.61 8.92
CA LEU A 112 21.24 -14.22 9.12
C LEU A 112 20.85 -14.25 10.61
N ASP A 113 21.83 -14.47 11.49
CA ASP A 113 21.64 -14.47 12.95
C ASP A 113 21.43 -13.06 13.54
N ARG A 114 21.88 -12.00 12.85
CA ARG A 114 21.60 -10.61 13.23
C ARG A 114 20.21 -10.20 12.75
N LEU A 115 19.83 -10.60 11.54
CA LEU A 115 18.49 -10.38 10.98
C LEU A 115 17.39 -11.10 11.77
N SER A 116 17.63 -12.34 12.19
CA SER A 116 16.68 -13.09 13.02
C SER A 116 16.42 -12.40 14.37
N ARG A 117 17.47 -11.86 15.00
CA ARG A 117 17.36 -11.09 16.24
C ARG A 117 16.60 -9.77 16.05
N PHE A 118 16.80 -9.09 14.91
CA PHE A 118 16.04 -7.88 14.57
C PHE A 118 14.55 -8.16 14.36
N LEU A 119 14.20 -9.25 13.68
CA LEU A 119 12.80 -9.66 13.48
C LEU A 119 12.11 -10.00 14.81
N VAL A 120 12.80 -10.70 15.72
CA VAL A 120 12.28 -10.99 17.07
C VAL A 120 12.08 -9.72 17.90
N LEU A 121 12.96 -8.73 17.73
CA LEU A 121 12.83 -7.44 18.41
C LEU A 121 11.63 -6.64 17.87
N ARG A 122 11.43 -6.63 16.56
CA ARG A 122 10.27 -6.00 15.90
C ARG A 122 8.95 -6.63 16.36
N ASP A 123 8.88 -7.97 16.38
CA ASP A 123 7.68 -8.68 16.83
C ASP A 123 7.36 -8.42 18.30
N ARG A 124 8.39 -8.26 19.16
CA ARG A 124 8.20 -7.82 20.55
C ARG A 124 7.68 -6.39 20.66
N LEU A 125 8.12 -5.48 19.78
CA LEU A 125 7.62 -4.10 19.76
C LEU A 125 6.17 -4.05 19.29
N LEU A 126 5.80 -4.80 18.25
CA LEU A 126 4.42 -4.90 17.77
C LEU A 126 3.48 -5.50 18.83
N ARG A 127 3.92 -6.54 19.54
CA ARG A 127 3.15 -7.12 20.64
C ARG A 127 2.97 -6.15 21.81
N LYS A 128 4.00 -5.37 22.15
CA LYS A 128 3.90 -4.31 23.17
C LYS A 128 2.93 -3.19 22.75
N ALA A 129 2.92 -2.81 21.47
CA ALA A 129 1.99 -1.81 20.95
C ALA A 129 0.53 -2.31 21.01
N ALA A 130 0.30 -3.59 20.69
CA ALA A 130 -1.01 -4.22 20.80
C ALA A 130 -1.51 -4.26 22.26
N ASP A 131 -0.66 -4.65 23.21
CA ASP A 131 -1.01 -4.66 24.64
C ASP A 131 -1.28 -3.24 25.18
N PHE A 132 -0.57 -2.23 24.67
CA PHE A 132 -0.81 -0.85 25.03
C PHE A 132 -2.18 -0.36 24.52
N SER A 133 -2.50 -0.64 23.25
CA SER A 133 -3.81 -0.34 22.66
C SER A 133 -4.95 -1.01 23.42
N LEU A 134 -4.79 -2.30 23.78
CA LEU A 134 -5.76 -3.05 24.57
C LEU A 134 -5.98 -2.44 25.96
N LYS A 135 -4.90 -2.04 26.65
CA LYS A 135 -5.00 -1.39 27.98
C LYS A 135 -5.73 -0.06 27.90
N VAL A 136 -5.45 0.76 26.87
CA VAL A 136 -6.14 2.04 26.67
C VAL A 136 -7.64 1.82 26.41
N LEU A 137 -7.99 0.82 25.60
CA LEU A 137 -9.38 0.45 25.34
C LEU A 137 -10.10 0.03 26.63
N VAL A 138 -9.50 -0.87 27.42
CA VAL A 138 -10.09 -1.36 28.68
C VAL A 138 -10.28 -0.22 29.69
N ILE A 139 -9.30 0.68 29.81
CA ILE A 139 -9.40 1.86 30.68
C ILE A 139 -10.53 2.78 30.19
N GLY A 140 -10.63 3.02 28.89
CA GLY A 140 -11.71 3.83 28.30
C GLY A 140 -13.10 3.24 28.58
N VAL A 141 -13.26 1.92 28.44
CA VAL A 141 -14.51 1.22 28.77
C VAL A 141 -14.82 1.32 30.27
N ALA A 142 -13.82 1.14 31.13
CA ALA A 142 -14.01 1.24 32.58
C ALA A 142 -14.44 2.65 33.01
N ILE A 143 -13.83 3.69 32.44
CA ILE A 143 -14.22 5.09 32.68
C ILE A 143 -15.65 5.35 32.20
N LEU A 144 -16.02 4.82 31.03
CA LEU A 144 -17.35 5.01 30.46
C LEU A 144 -18.44 4.32 31.29
N VAL A 145 -18.18 3.10 31.75
CA VAL A 145 -19.07 2.37 32.66
C VAL A 145 -19.20 3.11 33.99
N LEU A 146 -18.11 3.65 34.54
CA LEU A 146 -18.13 4.42 35.79
C LEU A 146 -18.91 5.72 35.62
N GLY A 147 -18.73 6.43 34.50
CA GLY A 147 -19.46 7.66 34.17
C GLY A 147 -20.96 7.42 34.06
N PHE A 148 -21.36 6.31 33.42
CA PHE A 148 -22.77 5.88 33.35
C PHE A 148 -23.34 5.51 34.72
N ALA A 149 -22.59 4.75 35.54
CA ALA A 149 -23.03 4.36 36.88
C ALA A 149 -23.17 5.55 37.85
N LEU A 150 -22.38 6.61 37.65
CA LEU A 150 -22.43 7.84 38.43
C LEU A 150 -23.41 8.88 37.87
N GLY A 151 -24.04 8.63 36.71
CA GLY A 151 -24.99 9.55 36.06
C GLY A 151 -24.35 10.84 35.52
N LEU A 152 -23.04 10.82 35.25
CA LEU A 152 -22.31 11.92 34.63
C LEU A 152 -22.44 11.94 33.10
N ILE A 153 -22.92 10.83 32.53
CA ILE A 153 -23.15 10.58 31.10
C ILE A 153 -24.52 9.89 30.95
#